data_AF-A0A4R0NFK1-F1
#
_entry.id   AF-A0A4R0NFK1-F1
#
_cell.length_a   1.000
_cell.length_b   1.000
_cell.length_c   1.000
_cell.angle_alpha   90.00
_cell.angle_beta   90.00
_cell.angle_gamma   90.00
#
_symmetry.space_group_name_H-M   'P 1'
#
loop_
_entity.id
_entity.type
_entity.pdbx_description
1 polymer ?
#
loop_
_entity_poly.entity_id
_entity_poly.type
_entity_poly.pdbx_seq_one_letter_code
_entity_poly.pdbx_strand_id
1 'polypeptide(L)'
;MKSNLIILFIFIVFLQSCGLNEREKNLQILQKEIAQKEQGLLAWEQRLKLKEEALEHARQSLDSAKMQADSASVYDPAIVGKWIVKMSCIETTCDGSALGDTKTEQWDISYNQKSIVVKAYSGPVLIRVYVGNYRDNQLKVLDERPNVDVSFKAALNFINEKRMDGTREILQANCKIVYALTAEKSK
;
A
#
# COMPACT_ATOMS: atom_id res chain seq x y z
N MET A 1 19.53 32.64 -79.34
CA MET A 1 19.71 31.69 -78.22
C MET A 1 19.25 32.18 -76.85
N LYS A 2 18.71 33.41 -76.67
CA LYS A 2 18.27 33.91 -75.34
C LYS A 2 16.79 33.61 -75.00
N SER A 3 15.92 33.42 -75.99
CA SER A 3 14.47 33.20 -75.79
C SER A 3 14.09 31.77 -75.36
N ASN A 4 14.83 30.74 -75.81
CA ASN A 4 14.55 29.34 -75.47
C ASN A 4 14.99 28.98 -74.04
N LEU A 5 15.92 29.74 -73.46
CA LEU A 5 16.36 29.54 -72.08
C LEU A 5 15.29 30.00 -71.08
N ILE A 6 14.55 31.06 -71.41
CA ILE A 6 13.51 31.63 -70.55
C ILE A 6 12.30 30.68 -70.45
N ILE A 7 11.90 30.06 -71.56
CA ILE A 7 10.79 29.10 -71.59
C ILE A 7 11.14 27.83 -70.79
N LEU A 8 12.39 27.36 -70.87
CA LEU A 8 12.87 26.22 -70.09
C LEU A 8 12.88 26.55 -68.59
N PHE A 9 13.28 27.78 -68.21
CA PHE A 9 13.30 28.22 -66.82
C PHE A 9 11.89 28.32 -66.22
N ILE A 10 10.91 28.81 -67.01
CA ILE A 10 9.50 28.88 -66.61
C ILE A 10 8.94 27.47 -66.38
N PHE A 11 9.26 26.50 -67.23
CA PHE A 11 8.78 25.13 -67.08
C PHE A 11 9.33 24.45 -65.82
N ILE A 12 10.58 24.75 -65.43
CA ILE A 12 11.19 24.23 -64.19
C ILE A 12 10.53 24.83 -62.94
N VAL A 13 10.12 26.10 -62.97
CA VAL A 13 9.41 26.75 -61.84
C VAL A 13 8.02 26.16 -61.63
N PHE A 14 7.29 25.83 -62.70
CA PHE A 14 5.97 25.20 -62.60
C PHE A 14 6.03 23.76 -62.06
N LEU A 15 7.13 23.03 -62.28
CA LEU A 15 7.32 21.68 -61.75
C LEU A 15 7.61 21.65 -60.23
N GLN A 16 8.05 22.76 -59.63
CA GLN A 16 8.30 22.86 -58.17
C GLN A 16 7.01 23.05 -57.34
N SER A 17 5.88 23.38 -57.99
CA SER A 17 4.59 23.61 -57.31
C SER A 17 3.76 22.31 -57.13
N CYS A 18 4.10 21.26 -57.87
CA CYS A 18 3.43 19.95 -57.83
C CYS A 18 3.94 19.12 -56.64
N GLY A 19 3.47 19.43 -55.43
CA GLY A 19 3.89 18.74 -54.19
C GLY A 19 3.78 19.58 -52.93
N LEU A 20 3.49 20.89 -53.06
CA LEU A 20 3.28 21.78 -51.93
C LEU A 20 2.07 21.36 -51.07
N ASN A 21 0.98 20.92 -51.73
CA ASN A 21 -0.28 20.58 -51.08
C ASN A 21 -0.18 19.28 -50.23
N GLU A 22 0.66 18.32 -50.63
CA GLU A 22 0.92 17.12 -49.82
C GLU A 22 1.82 17.42 -48.62
N ARG A 23 2.82 18.29 -48.79
CA ARG A 23 3.66 18.74 -47.67
C ARG A 23 2.85 19.50 -46.63
N GLU A 24 1.94 20.37 -47.06
CA GLU A 24 1.08 21.15 -46.17
C GLU A 24 0.11 20.25 -45.40
N LYS A 25 -0.49 19.24 -46.04
CA LYS A 25 -1.31 18.22 -45.36
C LYS A 25 -0.51 17.39 -44.35
N ASN A 26 0.70 16.96 -44.71
CA ASN A 26 1.56 16.22 -43.78
C ASN A 26 1.97 17.06 -42.57
N LEU A 27 2.24 18.35 -42.77
CA LEU A 27 2.53 19.28 -41.67
C LEU A 27 1.33 19.49 -40.75
N GLN A 28 0.11 19.58 -41.30
CA GLN A 28 -1.12 19.69 -40.51
C GLN A 28 -1.40 18.43 -39.68
N ILE A 29 -1.17 17.24 -40.25
CA ILE A 29 -1.31 15.97 -39.52
C ILE A 29 -0.30 15.90 -38.37
N LEU A 30 0.96 16.25 -38.64
CA LEU A 30 2.02 16.26 -37.62
C LEU A 30 1.72 17.26 -36.50
N GLN A 31 1.28 18.48 -36.83
CA GLN A 31 0.87 19.48 -35.85
C GLN A 31 -0.26 18.99 -34.97
N LYS A 32 -1.26 18.32 -35.55
CA LYS A 32 -2.38 17.76 -34.79
C LYS A 32 -1.93 16.63 -33.86
N GLU A 33 -1.02 15.77 -34.31
CA GLU A 33 -0.46 14.69 -33.49
C GLU A 33 0.39 15.24 -32.33
N ILE A 34 1.22 16.25 -32.59
CA ILE A 34 2.01 16.94 -31.56
C ILE A 34 1.09 17.59 -30.52
N ALA A 35 0.06 18.32 -30.95
CA ALA A 35 -0.89 18.96 -30.04
C ALA A 35 -1.62 17.95 -29.14
N GLN A 36 -1.97 16.78 -29.69
CA GLN A 36 -2.57 15.70 -28.89
C GLN A 36 -1.60 15.11 -27.86
N LYS A 37 -0.33 14.91 -28.24
CA LYS A 37 0.72 14.45 -27.32
C LYS A 37 0.99 15.47 -26.22
N GLU A 38 1.04 16.76 -26.55
CA GLU A 38 1.21 17.84 -25.56
C GLU A 38 0.06 17.87 -24.55
N GLN A 39 -1.20 17.77 -25.01
CA GLN A 39 -2.35 17.68 -24.11
C GLN A 39 -2.28 16.45 -23.19
N GLY A 40 -1.85 15.30 -23.74
CA GLY A 40 -1.66 14.07 -22.96
C GLY A 40 -0.57 14.21 -21.90
N LEU A 41 0.55 14.85 -22.23
CA LEU A 41 1.65 15.11 -21.30
C LEU A 41 1.24 16.06 -20.18
N LEU A 42 0.51 17.14 -20.49
CA LEU A 42 0.00 18.08 -19.49
C LEU A 42 -0.94 17.40 -18.49
N ALA A 43 -1.84 16.55 -18.97
CA ALA A 43 -2.74 15.79 -18.09
C ALA A 43 -1.97 14.78 -17.22
N TRP A 44 -0.90 14.20 -17.75
CA TRP A 44 -0.05 13.26 -17.00
C TRP A 44 0.80 13.99 -15.94
N GLU A 45 1.37 15.14 -16.27
CA GLU A 45 2.13 15.98 -15.36
C GLU A 45 1.26 16.45 -14.18
N GLN A 46 0.02 16.89 -14.44
CA GLN A 46 -0.93 17.25 -13.38
C GLN A 46 -1.24 16.05 -12.46
N ARG A 47 -1.43 14.85 -13.03
CA ARG A 47 -1.66 13.64 -12.24
C ARG A 47 -0.44 13.26 -11.40
N LEU A 48 0.76 13.43 -11.93
CA LEU A 48 1.99 13.20 -11.17
C LEU A 48 2.12 14.19 -10.02
N LYS A 49 1.91 15.48 -10.27
CA LYS A 49 2.00 16.52 -9.24
C LYS A 49 1.05 16.25 -8.08
N LEU A 50 -0.19 15.86 -8.37
CA LEU A 50 -1.16 15.47 -7.34
C LEU A 50 -0.70 14.22 -6.55
N LYS A 51 -0.06 13.24 -7.21
CA LYS A 51 0.50 12.08 -6.53
C LYS A 51 1.72 12.42 -5.68
N GLU A 52 2.59 13.30 -6.16
CA GLU A 52 3.75 13.79 -5.41
C GLU A 52 3.30 14.57 -4.18
N GLU A 53 2.34 15.48 -4.31
CA GLU A 53 1.75 16.21 -3.20
C GLU A 53 1.08 15.26 -2.19
N ALA A 54 0.35 14.24 -2.66
CA ALA A 54 -0.24 13.23 -1.77
C ALA A 54 0.81 12.39 -1.05
N LEU A 55 1.90 12.02 -1.73
CA LEU A 55 3.02 11.28 -1.14
C LEU A 55 3.79 12.13 -0.14
N GLU A 56 3.99 13.41 -0.44
CA GLU A 56 4.67 14.36 0.45
C GLU A 56 3.82 14.61 1.70
N HIS A 57 2.51 14.81 1.55
CA HIS A 57 1.58 14.91 2.68
C HIS A 57 1.55 13.61 3.51
N ALA A 58 1.59 12.45 2.86
CA ALA A 58 1.70 11.17 3.55
C ALA A 58 3.04 11.04 4.31
N ARG A 59 4.16 11.47 3.72
CA ARG A 59 5.46 11.54 4.39
C ARG A 59 5.45 12.47 5.58
N GLN A 60 4.95 13.70 5.41
CA GLN A 60 4.87 14.68 6.48
C GLN A 60 3.96 14.23 7.62
N SER A 61 2.85 13.54 7.32
CA SER A 61 2.01 12.96 8.36
C SER A 61 2.69 11.79 9.08
N LEU A 62 3.46 10.95 8.38
CA LEU A 62 4.29 9.91 8.99
C LEU A 62 5.45 10.49 9.82
N ASP A 63 6.12 11.54 9.36
CA ASP A 63 7.23 12.19 10.08
C ASP A 63 6.73 12.98 11.28
N SER A 64 5.57 13.67 11.17
CA SER A 64 4.92 14.30 12.31
C SER A 64 4.48 13.27 13.35
N ALA A 65 3.94 12.13 12.90
CA ALA A 65 3.64 11.00 13.79
C ALA A 65 4.91 10.40 14.42
N LYS A 66 6.04 10.41 13.71
CA LYS A 66 7.34 9.93 14.19
C LYS A 66 7.97 10.88 15.21
N MET A 67 7.88 12.20 15.01
CA MET A 67 8.33 13.20 15.99
C MET A 67 7.48 13.16 17.27
N GLN A 68 6.18 12.85 17.15
CA GLN A 68 5.31 12.62 18.32
C GLN A 68 5.53 11.24 18.97
N ALA A 69 6.26 10.33 18.31
CA ALA A 69 6.64 9.00 18.82
C ALA A 69 8.03 8.94 19.47
N ASP A 70 8.86 9.99 19.34
CA ASP A 70 10.14 10.10 20.08
C ASP A 70 9.93 10.34 21.59
N SER A 71 8.69 10.63 22.00
CA SER A 71 8.29 10.65 23.40
C SER A 71 7.76 9.26 23.82
N ALA A 72 8.67 8.41 24.28
CA ALA A 72 8.41 7.17 25.02
C ALA A 72 7.80 5.98 24.23
N SER A 73 8.65 5.24 23.51
CA SER A 73 8.45 3.78 23.44
C SER A 73 8.72 3.21 24.84
N VAL A 74 7.68 3.12 25.67
CA VAL A 74 7.77 2.50 27.00
C VAL A 74 8.04 1.02 26.78
N TYR A 75 9.30 0.61 26.99
CA TYR A 75 9.66 -0.80 27.09
C TYR A 75 8.97 -1.35 28.33
N ASP A 76 7.85 -2.04 28.12
CA ASP A 76 7.15 -2.74 29.19
C ASP A 76 7.59 -4.20 29.17
N PRO A 77 8.39 -4.68 30.15
CA PRO A 77 8.81 -6.07 30.20
C PRO A 77 7.64 -7.04 30.45
N ALA A 78 6.49 -6.55 30.94
CA ALA A 78 5.35 -7.41 31.27
C ALA A 78 4.70 -8.04 30.02
N ILE A 79 4.86 -7.43 28.84
CA ILE A 79 4.32 -7.98 27.59
C ILE A 79 5.14 -9.13 27.01
N VAL A 80 6.44 -9.18 27.34
CA VAL A 80 7.36 -10.16 26.77
C VAL A 80 7.07 -11.55 27.31
N GLY A 81 7.14 -12.54 26.43
CA GLY A 81 7.00 -13.95 26.75
C GLY A 81 5.93 -14.67 25.93
N LYS A 82 5.56 -15.87 26.39
CA LYS A 82 4.59 -16.75 25.73
C LYS A 82 3.18 -16.48 26.25
N TRP A 83 2.23 -16.41 25.33
CA TRP A 83 0.81 -16.15 25.58
C TRP A 83 -0.03 -17.21 24.89
N ILE A 84 -1.02 -17.75 25.58
CA ILE A 84 -2.04 -18.64 25.00
C ILE A 84 -3.21 -17.78 24.56
N VAL A 85 -3.41 -17.67 23.25
CA VAL A 85 -4.42 -16.82 22.63
C VAL A 85 -5.58 -17.68 22.19
N LYS A 86 -6.70 -17.55 22.89
CA LYS A 86 -7.99 -18.11 22.49
C LYS A 86 -8.72 -17.11 21.62
N MET A 87 -9.25 -17.57 20.51
CA MET A 87 -9.92 -16.77 19.50
C MET A 87 -11.33 -17.30 19.29
N SER A 88 -12.32 -16.41 19.22
CA SER A 88 -13.69 -16.75 18.87
C SER A 88 -14.18 -15.85 17.74
N CYS A 89 -14.69 -16.45 16.67
CA CYS A 89 -15.21 -15.70 15.51
C CYS A 89 -16.50 -14.96 15.90
N ILE A 90 -16.47 -13.63 15.79
CA ILE A 90 -17.60 -12.75 16.16
C ILE A 90 -18.23 -12.06 14.95
N GLU A 91 -17.54 -12.03 13.81
CA GLU A 91 -18.03 -11.48 12.55
C GLU A 91 -17.36 -12.25 11.41
N THR A 92 -18.12 -12.69 10.41
CA THR A 92 -17.56 -13.31 9.21
C THR A 92 -18.48 -13.12 8.01
N THR A 93 -17.88 -12.83 6.86
CA THR A 93 -18.52 -12.90 5.54
C THR A 93 -17.83 -13.88 4.61
N CYS A 94 -16.83 -14.61 5.11
CA CYS A 94 -16.05 -15.58 4.32
C CYS A 94 -16.69 -16.97 4.39
N ASP A 95 -16.77 -17.63 3.23
CA ASP A 95 -17.15 -19.04 3.15
C ASP A 95 -16.13 -19.91 3.91
N GLY A 96 -16.63 -20.89 4.66
CA GLY A 96 -15.80 -21.80 5.46
C GLY A 96 -15.36 -21.25 6.82
N SER A 97 -15.91 -20.12 7.28
CA SER A 97 -15.83 -19.68 8.67
C SER A 97 -17.22 -19.39 9.21
N ALA A 98 -17.50 -19.83 10.43
CA ALA A 98 -18.79 -19.64 11.09
C ALA A 98 -18.66 -18.78 12.34
N LEU A 99 -19.74 -18.06 12.68
CA LEU A 99 -19.84 -17.36 13.96
C LEU A 99 -19.75 -18.36 15.10
N GLY A 100 -18.93 -18.04 16.10
CA GLY A 100 -18.65 -18.92 17.24
C GLY A 100 -17.47 -19.87 17.05
N ASP A 101 -16.89 -19.98 15.84
CA ASP A 101 -15.69 -20.80 15.61
C ASP A 101 -14.57 -20.42 16.58
N THR A 102 -14.01 -21.42 17.27
CA THR A 102 -12.93 -21.21 18.23
C THR A 102 -11.61 -21.76 17.75
N LYS A 103 -10.53 -21.01 17.97
CA LYS A 103 -9.15 -21.41 17.67
C LYS A 103 -8.23 -21.03 18.81
N THR A 104 -7.17 -21.80 19.02
CA THR A 104 -6.16 -21.50 20.03
C THR A 104 -4.79 -21.45 19.39
N GLU A 105 -4.05 -20.38 19.63
CA GLU A 105 -2.68 -20.18 19.18
C GLU A 105 -1.77 -19.88 20.39
N GLN A 106 -0.48 -20.14 20.24
CA GLN A 106 0.54 -19.65 21.17
C GLN A 106 1.27 -18.48 20.52
N TRP A 107 1.29 -17.32 21.18
CA TRP A 107 1.99 -16.14 20.71
C TRP A 107 3.24 -15.92 21.57
N ASP A 108 4.40 -15.83 20.93
CA ASP A 108 5.68 -15.50 21.56
C ASP A 108 6.02 -14.06 21.23
N ILE A 109 5.95 -13.19 22.24
CA ILE A 109 6.10 -11.74 22.10
C ILE A 109 7.49 -11.33 22.57
N SER A 110 8.23 -10.63 21.70
CA SER A 110 9.54 -10.09 22.01
C SER A 110 9.73 -8.70 21.43
N TYR A 111 10.69 -7.94 21.99
CA TYR A 111 11.13 -6.68 21.41
C TYR A 111 12.28 -6.92 20.44
N ASN A 112 12.19 -6.29 19.27
CA ASN A 112 13.30 -6.11 18.34
C ASN A 112 13.57 -4.61 18.20
N GLN A 113 14.60 -4.14 18.91
CA GLN A 113 14.94 -2.71 19.04
C GLN A 113 13.75 -1.90 19.58
N LYS A 114 13.13 -1.06 18.76
CA LYS A 114 11.96 -0.22 19.11
C LYS A 114 10.62 -0.83 18.69
N SER A 115 10.62 -1.99 18.04
CA SER A 115 9.42 -2.68 17.53
C SER A 115 9.13 -3.94 18.32
N ILE A 116 7.87 -4.35 18.33
CA ILE A 116 7.45 -5.64 18.87
C ILE A 116 7.31 -6.64 17.74
N VAL A 117 7.83 -7.83 17.98
CA VAL A 117 7.66 -9.00 17.11
C VAL A 117 6.82 -10.02 17.85
N VAL A 118 5.79 -10.53 17.19
CA VAL A 118 4.91 -11.57 17.72
C VAL A 118 4.94 -12.78 16.81
N LYS A 119 5.45 -13.91 17.31
CA LYS A 119 5.46 -15.18 16.58
C LYS A 119 4.26 -16.01 17.01
N ALA A 120 3.32 -16.25 16.11
CA ALA A 120 2.13 -17.05 16.37
C ALA A 120 2.33 -18.50 15.91
N TYR A 121 2.04 -19.43 16.81
CA TYR A 121 2.20 -20.87 16.61
C TYR A 121 0.85 -21.59 16.75
N SER A 122 0.64 -22.58 15.89
CA SER A 122 -0.43 -23.58 16.04
C SER A 122 0.23 -24.92 16.41
N GLY A 123 0.18 -25.28 17.69
CA GLY A 123 1.01 -26.38 18.22
C GLY A 123 2.50 -26.08 18.02
N PRO A 124 3.30 -26.98 17.41
CA PRO A 124 4.73 -26.76 17.16
C PRO A 124 5.02 -25.92 15.90
N VAL A 125 4.01 -25.61 15.08
CA VAL A 125 4.20 -24.98 13.76
C VAL A 125 4.07 -23.47 13.87
N LEU A 126 5.10 -22.74 13.42
CA LEU A 126 5.03 -21.29 13.25
C LEU A 126 4.12 -20.97 12.06
N ILE A 127 3.00 -20.31 12.31
CA ILE A 127 1.99 -19.99 11.29
C ILE A 127 2.01 -18.53 10.86
N ARG A 128 2.54 -17.63 11.70
CA ARG A 128 2.62 -16.20 11.38
C ARG A 128 3.64 -15.46 12.22
N VAL A 129 4.17 -14.38 11.66
CA VAL A 129 4.97 -13.39 12.37
C VAL A 129 4.30 -12.04 12.18
N TYR A 130 4.03 -11.34 13.26
CA TYR A 130 3.53 -9.98 13.24
C TYR A 130 4.61 -9.01 13.74
N VAL A 131 4.55 -7.79 13.24
CA VAL A 131 5.38 -6.66 13.68
C VAL A 131 4.47 -5.49 14.03
N GLY A 132 4.82 -4.76 15.09
CA GLY A 132 4.07 -3.59 15.47
C GLY A 132 4.64 -2.87 16.68
N ASN A 133 3.77 -2.23 17.43
CA ASN A 133 4.13 -1.39 18.57
C ASN A 133 3.19 -1.61 19.75
N TYR A 134 3.70 -1.30 20.94
CA TYR A 134 2.94 -1.21 22.17
C TYR A 134 2.99 0.22 22.66
N ARG A 135 1.81 0.81 22.86
CA ARG A 135 1.65 2.17 23.39
C ARG A 135 0.31 2.23 24.11
N ASP A 136 0.25 3.01 25.20
CA ASP A 136 -0.99 3.27 25.93
C ASP A 136 -1.71 1.97 26.33
N ASN A 137 -0.94 0.98 26.82
CA ASN A 137 -1.43 -0.31 27.29
C ASN A 137 -2.13 -1.14 26.18
N GLN A 138 -1.83 -0.84 24.92
CA GLN A 138 -2.38 -1.48 23.74
C GLN A 138 -1.27 -1.96 22.80
N LEU A 139 -1.31 -3.25 22.48
CA LEU A 139 -0.49 -3.90 21.46
C LEU A 139 -1.21 -3.84 20.12
N LYS A 140 -0.62 -3.17 19.13
CA LYS A 140 -1.10 -3.16 17.74
C LYS A 140 -0.06 -3.81 16.86
N VAL A 141 -0.47 -4.84 16.11
CA VAL A 141 0.44 -5.60 15.25
C VAL A 141 -0.18 -5.89 13.89
N LEU A 142 0.69 -5.95 12.88
CA LEU A 142 0.38 -6.20 11.48
C LEU A 142 1.23 -7.38 10.99
N ASP A 143 0.75 -8.10 9.99
CA ASP A 143 1.52 -9.18 9.36
C ASP A 143 2.89 -8.68 8.87
N GLU A 144 3.98 -9.39 9.19
CA GLU A 144 5.33 -9.03 8.74
C GLU A 144 5.45 -9.10 7.21
N ARG A 145 4.73 -10.05 6.60
CA ARG A 145 4.74 -10.31 5.16
C ARG A 145 3.34 -10.09 4.59
N PRO A 146 2.88 -8.84 4.49
CA PRO A 146 1.55 -8.56 3.99
C PRO A 146 1.38 -9.08 2.56
N ASN A 147 0.29 -9.80 2.31
CA ASN A 147 -0.13 -10.14 0.96
C ASN A 147 -1.03 -9.01 0.43
N VAL A 148 -0.96 -8.71 -0.86
CA VAL A 148 -1.84 -7.71 -1.50
C VAL A 148 -3.31 -8.10 -1.35
N ASP A 149 -3.60 -9.40 -1.40
CA ASP A 149 -4.97 -9.90 -1.37
C ASP A 149 -5.50 -10.20 0.04
N VAL A 150 -4.60 -10.31 1.03
CA VAL A 150 -4.96 -10.69 2.41
C VAL A 150 -4.13 -9.91 3.42
N SER A 151 -4.81 -9.21 4.33
CA SER A 151 -4.18 -8.53 5.46
C SER A 151 -4.63 -9.11 6.80
N PHE A 152 -3.66 -9.27 7.70
CA PHE A 152 -3.89 -9.70 9.08
C PHE A 152 -3.49 -8.58 10.02
N LYS A 153 -4.40 -8.21 10.91
CA LYS A 153 -4.18 -7.17 11.93
C LYS A 153 -4.67 -7.69 13.27
N ALA A 154 -3.97 -7.35 14.35
CA ALA A 154 -4.45 -7.62 15.69
C ALA A 154 -4.21 -6.43 16.61
N ALA A 155 -5.17 -6.19 17.48
CA ALA A 155 -5.11 -5.17 18.52
C ALA A 155 -5.52 -5.80 19.85
N LEU A 156 -4.64 -5.77 20.85
CA LEU A 156 -4.90 -6.28 22.18
C LEU A 156 -4.66 -5.21 23.23
N ASN A 157 -5.54 -5.11 24.20
CA ASN A 157 -5.42 -4.25 25.36
C ASN A 157 -4.97 -5.08 26.55
N PHE A 158 -3.97 -4.59 27.28
CA PHE A 158 -3.58 -5.18 28.55
C PHE A 158 -4.66 -4.96 29.59
N ILE A 159 -5.20 -6.03 30.15
CA ILE A 159 -6.15 -5.94 31.25
C ILE A 159 -5.38 -6.01 32.58
N ASN A 160 -4.37 -6.88 32.64
CA ASN A 160 -3.41 -7.01 33.73
C ASN A 160 -2.15 -7.75 33.23
N GLU A 161 -1.17 -7.96 34.11
CA GLU A 161 0.11 -8.61 33.79
C GLU A 161 0.00 -10.03 33.18
N LYS A 162 -1.17 -10.68 33.32
CA LYS A 162 -1.41 -12.06 32.88
C LYS A 162 -2.51 -12.20 31.83
N ARG A 163 -3.19 -11.11 31.46
CA ARG A 163 -4.32 -11.15 30.55
C ARG A 163 -4.35 -9.95 29.61
N MET A 164 -4.54 -10.23 28.33
CA MET A 164 -4.91 -9.25 27.32
C MET A 164 -6.18 -9.67 26.60
N ASP A 165 -7.03 -8.70 26.26
CA ASP A 165 -8.22 -8.94 25.46
C ASP A 165 -8.19 -8.03 24.23
N GLY A 166 -8.77 -8.48 23.10
CA GLY A 166 -8.67 -7.70 21.87
C GLY A 166 -9.37 -8.31 20.69
N THR A 167 -8.95 -7.92 19.49
CA THR A 167 -9.47 -8.43 18.23
C THR A 167 -8.37 -8.77 17.24
N ARG A 168 -8.64 -9.75 16.39
CA ARG A 168 -7.89 -10.03 15.17
C ARG A 168 -8.81 -9.89 13.98
N GLU A 169 -8.37 -9.14 12.99
CA GLU A 169 -9.06 -8.94 11.73
C GLU A 169 -8.28 -9.59 10.61
N ILE A 170 -9.01 -10.34 9.78
CA ILE A 170 -8.53 -10.92 8.53
C ILE A 170 -9.36 -10.28 7.43
N LEU A 171 -8.73 -9.45 6.61
CA LEU A 171 -9.35 -8.82 5.46
C LEU A 171 -8.81 -9.49 4.21
N GLN A 172 -9.69 -10.05 3.40
CA GLN A 172 -9.41 -10.58 2.07
C GLN A 172 -10.08 -9.68 1.01
N ALA A 173 -9.75 -9.87 -0.26
CA ALA A 173 -10.31 -9.08 -1.37
C ALA A 173 -11.85 -8.95 -1.32
N ASN A 174 -12.57 -10.03 -0.98
CA ASN A 174 -14.03 -10.08 -1.05
C ASN A 174 -14.72 -10.44 0.28
N CYS A 175 -13.98 -10.68 1.35
CA CYS A 175 -14.56 -11.11 2.61
C CYS A 175 -13.72 -10.70 3.83
N LYS A 176 -14.36 -10.67 4.99
CA LYS A 176 -13.79 -10.23 6.27
C LYS A 176 -14.11 -11.26 7.36
N ILE A 177 -13.15 -11.48 8.26
CA ILE A 177 -13.34 -12.25 9.49
C ILE A 177 -12.80 -11.44 10.66
N VAL A 178 -13.57 -11.36 11.74
CA VAL A 178 -13.15 -10.75 13.01
C VAL A 178 -13.24 -11.80 14.10
N TYR A 179 -12.13 -11.97 14.81
CA TYR A 179 -12.05 -12.79 16.01
C TYR A 179 -11.94 -11.90 17.24
N ALA A 180 -12.72 -12.19 18.28
CA ALA A 180 -12.42 -11.75 19.63
C ALA A 180 -11.26 -12.59 20.18
N LEU A 181 -10.28 -11.93 20.79
CA LEU A 181 -9.09 -12.54 21.36
C LEU A 181 -9.12 -12.43 22.88
N THR A 182 -8.78 -13.53 23.55
CA THR A 182 -8.41 -13.55 24.96
C THR A 182 -7.05 -14.24 25.06
N ALA A 183 -6.04 -13.49 25.49
CA ALA A 183 -4.68 -13.96 25.66
C ALA A 183 -4.34 -14.08 27.15
N GLU A 184 -3.87 -15.25 27.56
CA GLU A 184 -3.41 -15.52 28.92
C GLU A 184 -1.91 -15.80 28.90
N LYS A 185 -1.15 -15.18 29.81
CA LYS A 185 0.29 -15.38 29.88
C LYS A 185 0.58 -16.82 30.32
N SER A 186 1.41 -17.52 29.55
CA SER A 186 1.89 -18.84 29.94
C SER A 186 2.69 -18.71 31.23
N LYS A 187 2.53 -19.69 32.13
CA LYS A 187 3.42 -19.86 33.28
C LYS A 187 4.83 -20.18 32.83
#